data_AF-A0A1G2P1N0-F1
#
_entry.id   AF-A0A1G2P1N0-F1
#
_cell.length_a   1.000
_cell.length_b   1.000
_cell.length_c   1.000
_cell.angle_alpha   90.00
_cell.angle_beta   90.00
_cell.angle_gamma   90.00
#
_symmetry.space_group_name_H-M   'P 1'
#
loop_
_entity.id
_entity.type
_entity.pdbx_description
1 polymer ?
#
loop_
_entity_poly.entity_id
_entity_poly.type
_entity_poly.pdbx_seq_one_letter_code
_entity_poly.pdbx_strand_id
1 'polypeptide(L)' 'MFKKFLMKKMMERQLKDAPKHEKEKIMQIIDKDPDLMIRIAKEVQEKIKQGKDQMAASMEVMKEHEEELKKIMMNQ' A
#
# COMPACT_ATOMS: atom_id res chain seq x y z
N MET A 1 14.71 10.23 -9.10
CA MET A 1 14.53 10.92 -7.80
C MET A 1 13.18 11.63 -7.68
N PHE A 2 12.75 12.46 -8.64
CA PHE A 2 11.47 13.20 -8.56
C PHE A 2 10.21 12.32 -8.41
N LYS A 3 10.13 11.18 -9.13
CA LYS A 3 9.02 10.22 -9.02
C LYS A 3 8.91 9.58 -7.63
N LYS A 4 10.05 9.23 -7.00
CA LYS A 4 10.08 8.70 -5.62
C LYS A 4 9.60 9.75 -4.61
N PHE A 5 9.98 11.01 -4.80
CA PHE A 5 9.53 12.11 -3.93
C PHE A 5 8.02 12.37 -4.04
N LEU A 6 7.47 12.39 -5.26
CA LEU A 6 6.02 12.52 -5.49
C LEU A 6 5.23 11.36 -4.89
N MET A 7 5.69 10.12 -5.09
CA MET A 7 5.07 8.94 -4.48
C MET A 7 5.11 9.02 -2.95
N LYS A 8 6.26 9.37 -2.36
CA LYS A 8 6.40 9.52 -0.90
C LYS A 8 5.46 10.59 -0.36
N LYS A 9 5.36 11.74 -1.03
CA LYS A 9 4.48 12.85 -0.63
C LYS A 9 2.98 12.51 -0.79
N MET A 10 2.62 11.73 -1.80
CA MET A 10 1.26 11.21 -2.00
C MET A 10 0.90 10.17 -0.93
N MET A 11 1.82 9.26 -0.61
CA MET A 11 1.66 8.32 0.50
C MET A 11 1.55 9.06 1.83
N GLU A 12 2.41 10.03 2.14
CA GLU A 12 2.29 10.84 3.36
C GLU A 12 0.95 11.57 3.46
N ARG A 13 0.36 11.99 2.33
CA ARG A 13 -0.94 12.66 2.30
C ARG A 13 -2.10 11.69 2.51
N GLN A 14 -2.05 10.51 1.90
CA GLN A 14 -3.04 9.44 2.11
C GLN A 14 -2.96 8.84 3.52
N LEU A 15 -1.73 8.69 4.01
CA LEU A 15 -1.46 8.21 5.35
C LEU A 15 -1.69 9.32 6.38
N LYS A 16 -1.80 10.60 6.02
CA LYS A 16 -1.83 11.70 6.99
C LYS A 16 -2.94 11.51 8.03
N ASP A 17 -4.11 11.08 7.56
CA ASP A 17 -5.29 10.77 8.36
C ASP A 17 -5.31 9.33 8.90
N ALA A 18 -4.40 8.48 8.43
CA ALA A 18 -4.22 7.15 9.00
C ALA A 18 -3.63 7.25 10.41
N PRO A 19 -4.19 6.50 11.40
CA PRO A 19 -3.64 6.37 12.74
C PRO A 19 -2.15 6.02 12.71
N LYS A 20 -1.37 6.49 13.70
CA LYS A 20 0.07 6.17 13.80
C LYS A 20 0.34 4.66 13.73
N HIS A 21 -0.53 3.85 14.32
CA HIS A 21 -0.43 2.40 14.27
C HIS A 21 -0.53 1.85 12.83
N GLU A 22 -1.40 2.40 11.98
CA GLU A 22 -1.52 1.96 10.59
C GLU A 22 -0.28 2.34 9.77
N LYS A 23 0.29 3.53 10.02
CA LYS A 23 1.54 3.96 9.38
C LYS A 23 2.69 3.02 9.69
N GLU A 24 2.84 2.62 10.96
CA GLU A 24 3.88 1.69 11.38
C GLU A 24 3.69 0.30 10.78
N LYS A 25 2.45 -0.21 10.72
CA LYS A 25 2.14 -1.48 10.05
C LYS A 25 2.53 -1.45 8.58
N ILE A 26 2.17 -0.38 7.87
CA ILE A 26 2.49 -0.19 6.45
C ILE A 26 4.00 -0.11 6.23
N MET A 27 4.73 0.64 7.08
CA MET A 27 6.19 0.70 7.05
C MET A 27 6.83 -0.68 7.29
N GLN A 28 6.34 -1.43 8.28
CA GLN A 28 6.85 -2.78 8.57
C GLN A 28 6.63 -3.75 7.41
N ILE A 29 5.48 -3.67 6.73
CA ILE A 29 5.22 -4.48 5.53
C ILE A 29 6.21 -4.10 4.42
N ILE A 30 6.45 -2.80 4.19
CA ILE A 30 7.42 -2.33 3.18
C ILE A 30 8.83 -2.86 3.49
N ASP A 31 9.24 -2.81 4.76
CA ASP A 31 10.57 -3.25 5.17
C ASP A 31 10.73 -4.77 5.06
N LYS A 32 9.66 -5.53 5.32
CA LYS A 32 9.67 -6.99 5.22
C LYS A 32 9.55 -7.50 3.78
N ASP A 33 8.67 -6.90 2.98
CA ASP A 33 8.43 -7.28 1.59
C ASP A 33 8.15 -6.04 0.71
N PRO A 34 9.21 -5.38 0.24
CA PRO A 34 9.08 -4.22 -0.63
C PRO A 34 8.50 -4.59 -2.00
N ASP A 35 8.69 -5.82 -2.47
CA ASP A 35 8.18 -6.29 -3.77
C ASP A 35 6.67 -6.45 -3.76
N LEU A 36 6.11 -7.01 -2.67
CA LEU A 36 4.67 -7.06 -2.45
C LEU A 36 4.07 -5.65 -2.48
N MET A 37 4.69 -4.69 -1.79
CA MET A 37 4.18 -3.32 -1.76
C MET A 37 4.20 -2.66 -3.15
N ILE A 38 5.21 -2.95 -3.96
CA ILE A 38 5.30 -2.47 -5.35
C ILE A 38 4.20 -3.09 -6.21
N ARG A 39 3.89 -4.38 -6.04
CA ARG A 39 2.78 -5.06 -6.73
C ARG A 39 1.44 -4.45 -6.35
N ILE A 40 1.16 -4.32 -5.04
CA ILE A 40 -0.05 -3.67 -4.53
C ILE A 40 -0.19 -2.27 -5.14
N ALA A 41 0.87 -1.45 -5.10
CA ALA A 41 0.81 -0.10 -5.66
C ALA A 41 0.53 -0.07 -7.17
N LYS A 42 1.06 -1.02 -7.94
CA LYS A 42 0.78 -1.14 -9.39
C LYS A 42 -0.66 -1.53 -9.64
N GLU A 43 -1.16 -2.55 -8.96
CA GLU A 43 -2.53 -3.04 -9.11
C GLU A 43 -3.55 -1.98 -8.69
N VAL A 44 -3.29 -1.25 -7.60
CA VAL A 44 -4.13 -0.12 -7.19
C VAL A 44 -4.16 0.94 -8.29
N GLN A 45 -3.03 1.29 -8.89
CA GLN A 45 -3.00 2.24 -10.00
C GLN A 45 -3.73 1.73 -11.24
N GLU A 46 -3.66 0.43 -11.55
CA GLU A 46 -4.44 -0.16 -12.64
C GLU A 46 -5.93 -0.07 -12.38
N LYS A 47 -6.40 -0.39 -11.17
CA LYS A 47 -7.81 -0.27 -10.79
C LYS A 47 -8.30 1.19 -10.82
N ILE A 48 -7.48 2.14 -10.39
CA ILE A 48 -7.79 3.57 -10.52
C ILE A 48 -7.91 3.97 -12.00
N LYS A 49 -7.01 3.50 -12.86
CA LYS A 49 -7.08 3.75 -14.32
C LYS A 49 -8.31 3.11 -14.96
N GLN A 50 -8.82 2.01 -14.41
CA GLN A 50 -10.08 1.39 -14.81
C GLN A 50 -11.32 2.18 -14.35
N GLY A 51 -11.14 3.30 -13.64
CA GLY A 51 -12.21 4.18 -13.18
C GLY A 51 -12.70 3.87 -11.77
N LYS A 52 -12.04 2.98 -11.01
CA LYS A 52 -12.36 2.76 -9.60
C LYS A 52 -11.87 3.94 -8.76
N ASP A 53 -12.62 4.25 -7.71
CA ASP A 53 -12.16 5.19 -6.69
C ASP A 53 -10.87 4.68 -6.02
N GLN A 54 -9.98 5.61 -5.64
CA GLN A 54 -8.69 5.30 -5.04
C GLN A 54 -8.82 4.48 -3.76
N MET A 55 -9.80 4.77 -2.91
CA MET A 55 -10.04 4.04 -1.67
C MET A 55 -10.57 2.64 -1.98
N ALA A 56 -11.52 2.51 -2.91
CA ALA A 56 -12.07 1.23 -3.34
C ALA A 56 -11.00 0.32 -3.97
N ALA A 57 -10.19 0.86 -4.89
CA ALA A 57 -9.07 0.16 -5.50
C ALA A 57 -8.06 -0.32 -4.47
N SER A 58 -7.68 0.55 -3.52
CA SER A 58 -6.72 0.21 -2.45
C SER A 58 -7.25 -0.90 -1.56
N MET A 59 -8.51 -0.81 -1.14
CA MET A 59 -9.13 -1.82 -0.28
C MET A 59 -9.25 -3.17 -0.99
N GLU A 60 -9.62 -3.16 -2.27
CA GLU A 60 -9.76 -4.38 -3.07
C GLU A 60 -8.43 -5.10 -3.27
N VAL A 61 -7.36 -4.37 -3.63
CA VAL A 61 -6.03 -4.95 -3.79
C VAL A 61 -5.45 -5.41 -2.46
N MET A 62 -5.58 -4.61 -1.38
CA MET A 62 -5.16 -5.06 -0.05
C MET A 62 -5.89 -6.33 0.39
N LYS A 63 -7.15 -6.51 -0.01
CA LYS A 63 -7.93 -7.72 0.25
C LYS A 63 -7.47 -8.91 -0.61
N GLU A 64 -7.14 -8.67 -1.88
CA GLU A 64 -6.55 -9.69 -2.77
C GLU A 64 -5.19 -10.18 -2.23
N HIS A 65 -4.39 -9.27 -1.67
CA HIS A 65 -3.09 -9.57 -1.08
C HIS A 65 -3.15 -9.82 0.44
N GLU A 66 -4.35 -9.94 1.04
CA GLU A 66 -4.52 -10.06 2.49
C GLU A 66 -3.80 -11.29 3.04
N GLU A 67 -3.82 -12.42 2.31
CA GLU A 67 -3.12 -13.64 2.72
C GLU A 67 -1.60 -13.48 2.69
N GLU A 68 -1.06 -12.78 1.69
CA GLU A 68 0.38 -12.50 1.59
C GLU A 68 0.82 -11.55 2.71
N LEU A 69 0.05 -10.49 2.94
CA LEU A 69 0.25 -9.56 4.05
C LEU A 69 0.19 -10.28 5.40
N LYS A 70 -0.78 -11.18 5.60
CA LYS A 70 -0.89 -12.01 6.80
C LYS A 70 0.30 -12.94 6.96
N LYS A 71 0.79 -13.59 5.91
CA LYS A 71 2.00 -14.43 5.96
C LYS A 71 3.21 -13.62 6.41
N ILE A 72 3.39 -12.41 5.90
CA ILE A 72 4.49 -11.52 6.29
C ILE A 72 4.39 -11.09 7.76
N MET A 73 3.16 -10.88 8.25
CA MET A 73 2.92 -10.55 9.66
C MET A 73 3.05 -11.77 10.58
N MET A 74 2.66 -12.97 10.13
CA MET A 74 2.66 -14.22 10.92
C MET A 74 4.01 -14.95 10.93
N ASN A 75 4.85 -14.83 9.89
CA ASN A 75 6.22 -15.37 9.88
C ASN A 75 7.17 -14.50 10.73
N GLN A 76 6.83 -14.28 12.01
CA GLN A 76 7.78 -13.78 13.01
C GLN A 76 8.62 -14.91 13.60
#